data_AF-A0A3C0PFQ8-F1
#
_entry.id   AF-A0A3C0PFQ8-F1
#
_cell.length_a   1.000
_cell.length_b   1.000
_cell.length_c   1.000
_cell.angle_alpha   90.00
_cell.angle_beta   90.00
_cell.angle_gamma   90.00
#
_symmetry.space_group_name_H-M   'P 1'
#
loop_
_entity.id
_entity.type
_entity.pdbx_description
1 polymer ?
#
loop_
_entity_poly.entity_id
_entity_poly.type
_entity_poly.pdbx_seq_one_letter_code
_entity_poly.pdbx_strand_id
1 'polypeptide(L)'
;MQINSNSEEQSDVGLKKITEVIRSHNEIKKDLLIAKKIQIAMIPQSLPSIEGLEMASLFMPSGEVGGDLFDVVQLSQDIMALFIFDVAGHGVSAALISAMAKVSFSDHIRSLSSPKQVMSRVNAQMILNISADYYLTAIVAYLDMHDNKLTYCNAGHAYPLVYRSKEKALESL
;
A
#
# COMPACT_ATOMS: atom_id res chain seq x y z
N MET A 1 -58.83 14.11 23.41
CA MET A 1 -58.40 13.54 22.12
C MET A 1 -57.09 14.23 21.74
N GLN A 2 -55.94 13.77 22.25
CA GLN A 2 -54.63 14.43 22.06
C GLN A 2 -53.44 13.43 22.04
N ILE A 3 -53.70 12.14 21.87
CA ILE A 3 -52.69 11.08 22.08
C ILE A 3 -52.01 10.65 20.75
N ASN A 4 -52.60 10.97 19.58
CA ASN A 4 -52.09 10.52 18.27
C ASN A 4 -51.01 11.41 17.62
N SER A 5 -50.87 12.68 18.02
CA SER A 5 -49.94 13.59 17.35
C SER A 5 -48.47 13.30 17.68
N ASN A 6 -48.20 12.82 18.90
CA ASN A 6 -46.83 12.61 19.40
C ASN A 6 -46.18 11.33 18.82
N SER A 7 -46.97 10.33 18.42
CA SER A 7 -46.50 9.08 17.81
C SER A 7 -46.18 9.21 16.32
N GLU A 8 -46.92 10.05 15.59
CA GLU A 8 -46.66 10.35 14.18
C GLU A 8 -45.43 11.26 14.02
N GLU A 9 -45.27 12.27 14.88
CA GLU A 9 -44.06 13.11 14.91
C GLU A 9 -42.80 12.31 15.26
N GLN A 10 -42.85 11.40 16.25
CA GLN A 10 -41.70 10.56 16.58
C GLN A 10 -41.31 9.59 15.45
N SER A 11 -42.30 9.09 14.69
CA SER A 11 -42.07 8.21 13.54
C SER A 11 -41.44 8.95 12.36
N ASP A 12 -41.89 10.19 12.07
CA ASP A 12 -41.34 11.05 11.02
C ASP A 12 -39.91 11.53 11.35
N VAL A 13 -39.64 11.85 12.62
CA VAL A 13 -38.29 12.20 13.10
C VAL A 13 -37.33 11.00 13.00
N GLY A 14 -37.80 9.79 13.30
CA GLY A 14 -37.01 8.55 13.15
C GLY A 14 -36.64 8.26 11.69
N LEU A 15 -37.61 8.36 10.77
CA LEU A 15 -37.40 8.18 9.34
C LEU A 15 -36.42 9.21 8.75
N LYS A 16 -36.53 10.47 9.18
CA LYS A 16 -35.58 11.53 8.80
C LYS A 16 -34.15 11.23 9.24
N LYS A 17 -33.95 10.80 10.51
CA LYS A 17 -32.63 10.39 11.02
C LYS A 17 -32.04 9.20 10.26
N ILE A 18 -32.85 8.18 9.98
CA ILE A 18 -32.40 7.00 9.22
C ILE A 18 -31.98 7.40 7.80
N THR A 19 -32.77 8.25 7.14
CA THR A 19 -32.47 8.73 5.79
C THR A 19 -31.17 9.54 5.76
N GLU A 20 -30.93 10.38 6.76
CA GLU A 20 -29.70 11.16 6.88
C GLU A 20 -28.46 10.28 7.11
N VAL A 21 -28.57 9.26 7.97
CA VAL A 21 -27.50 8.27 8.20
C VAL A 21 -27.19 7.48 6.92
N ILE A 22 -28.21 7.02 6.19
CA ILE A 22 -28.02 6.32 4.91
C ILE A 22 -27.33 7.24 3.89
N ARG A 23 -27.74 8.50 3.80
CA ARG A 23 -27.11 9.48 2.91
C ARG A 23 -25.63 9.66 3.24
N SER A 24 -25.30 9.92 4.51
CA SER A 24 -23.91 10.09 4.95
C SER A 24 -23.07 8.83 4.71
N HIS A 25 -23.63 7.64 4.98
CA HIS A 25 -22.95 6.38 4.69
C HIS A 25 -22.65 6.21 3.20
N ASN A 26 -23.60 6.55 2.33
CA ASN A 26 -23.42 6.47 0.88
C ASN A 26 -22.36 7.46 0.37
N GLU A 27 -22.30 8.67 0.93
CA GLU A 27 -21.27 9.66 0.61
C GLU A 27 -19.87 9.14 1.00
N ILE A 28 -19.70 8.65 2.22
CA ILE A 28 -18.44 8.05 2.68
C ILE A 28 -18.04 6.87 1.79
N LYS A 29 -18.99 6.00 1.46
CA LYS A 29 -18.73 4.86 0.57
C LYS A 29 -18.27 5.30 -0.82
N LYS A 30 -18.87 6.36 -1.37
CA LYS A 30 -18.46 6.92 -2.67
C LYS A 30 -17.03 7.45 -2.61
N ASP A 31 -16.68 8.19 -1.56
CA ASP A 31 -15.34 8.74 -1.38
C ASP A 31 -14.28 7.64 -1.20
N LEU A 32 -14.61 6.57 -0.46
CA LEU A 32 -13.75 5.39 -0.34
C LEU A 32 -13.52 4.69 -1.68
N LEU A 33 -14.56 4.56 -2.52
CA LEU A 33 -14.41 3.99 -3.86
C LEU A 33 -13.52 4.85 -4.77
N ILE A 34 -13.54 6.18 -4.58
CA ILE A 34 -12.62 7.08 -5.29
C ILE A 34 -11.19 6.87 -4.79
N ALA A 35 -10.99 6.85 -3.47
CA ALA A 35 -9.68 6.61 -2.86
C ALA A 35 -9.09 5.26 -3.29
N LYS A 36 -9.91 4.21 -3.39
CA LYS A 36 -9.53 2.91 -3.94
C LYS A 36 -8.95 3.01 -5.34
N LYS A 37 -9.64 3.71 -6.23
CA LYS A 37 -9.20 3.90 -7.62
C LYS A 37 -7.84 4.61 -7.68
N ILE A 38 -7.63 5.58 -6.78
CA ILE A 38 -6.34 6.27 -6.65
C ILE A 38 -5.27 5.28 -6.22
N GLN A 39 -5.47 4.50 -5.14
CA GLN A 39 -4.47 3.51 -4.68
C GLN A 39 -4.15 2.46 -5.74
N ILE A 40 -5.15 1.95 -6.44
CA ILE A 40 -4.93 0.99 -7.54
C ILE A 40 -4.11 1.64 -8.66
N ALA A 41 -4.33 2.93 -8.96
CA ALA A 41 -3.53 3.64 -9.96
C ALA A 41 -2.08 3.94 -9.48
N MET A 42 -1.79 3.82 -8.17
CA MET A 42 -0.45 4.02 -7.62
C MET A 42 0.45 2.78 -7.74
N ILE A 43 -0.11 1.59 -7.94
CA ILE A 43 0.67 0.37 -8.20
C ILE A 43 0.90 0.18 -9.71
N PRO A 44 1.95 -0.57 -10.12
CA PRO A 44 2.19 -0.90 -11.52
C PRO A 44 0.98 -1.56 -12.19
N GLN A 45 0.47 -0.94 -13.26
CA GLN A 45 -0.56 -1.56 -14.11
C GLN A 45 0.03 -2.59 -15.08
N SER A 46 1.33 -2.50 -15.31
CA SER A 46 2.14 -3.42 -16.08
C SER A 46 3.53 -3.45 -15.46
N LEU A 47 4.13 -4.63 -15.39
CA LEU A 47 5.47 -4.79 -14.85
C LEU A 47 6.49 -4.52 -15.97
N PRO A 48 7.67 -3.94 -15.65
CA PRO A 48 8.72 -3.75 -16.64
C PRO A 48 9.16 -5.11 -17.20
N SER A 49 9.58 -5.18 -18.46
CA SER A 49 10.14 -6.39 -19.04
C SER A 49 11.67 -6.29 -19.08
N ILE A 50 12.36 -7.29 -18.53
CA ILE A 50 13.80 -7.49 -18.73
C ILE A 50 14.04 -8.91 -19.20
N GLU A 51 15.00 -9.06 -20.12
CA GLU A 51 15.40 -10.36 -20.65
C GLU A 51 15.85 -11.29 -19.52
N GLY A 52 15.37 -12.53 -19.51
CA GLY A 52 15.69 -13.52 -18.48
C GLY A 52 14.93 -13.35 -17.16
N LEU A 53 14.01 -12.38 -17.05
CA LEU A 53 13.18 -12.16 -15.87
C LEU A 53 11.70 -12.15 -16.22
N GLU A 54 10.95 -13.11 -15.66
CA GLU A 54 9.49 -13.10 -15.69
C GLU A 54 8.95 -12.62 -14.34
N MET A 55 8.03 -11.65 -14.36
CA MET A 55 7.44 -11.09 -13.15
C MET A 55 5.92 -11.14 -13.22
N ALA A 56 5.33 -11.41 -12.06
CA ALA A 56 3.90 -11.35 -11.84
C ALA A 56 3.62 -10.65 -10.50
N SER A 57 2.46 -10.01 -10.40
CA SER A 57 2.02 -9.36 -9.17
C SER A 57 0.52 -9.55 -8.99
N LEU A 58 0.08 -9.54 -7.73
CA LEU A 58 -1.32 -9.60 -7.35
C LEU A 58 -1.55 -8.65 -6.17
N PHE A 59 -2.51 -7.74 -6.31
CA PHE A 59 -2.89 -6.81 -5.26
C PHE A 59 -4.38 -6.97 -4.94
N MET A 60 -4.67 -7.41 -3.71
CA MET A 60 -6.03 -7.64 -3.23
C MET A 60 -6.20 -6.97 -1.86
N PRO A 61 -6.66 -5.71 -1.82
CA PRO A 61 -6.89 -5.03 -0.55
C PRO A 61 -8.06 -5.69 0.20
N SER A 62 -7.95 -5.80 1.52
CA SER A 62 -8.98 -6.38 2.40
C SER A 62 -10.23 -5.49 2.52
N GLY A 63 -10.08 -4.18 2.28
CA GLY A 63 -11.15 -3.19 2.23
C GLY A 63 -11.13 -2.37 0.94
N GLU A 64 -11.82 -1.22 0.94
CA GLU A 64 -11.76 -0.31 -0.21
C GLU A 64 -10.39 0.37 -0.33
N VAL A 65 -9.71 0.63 0.78
CA VAL A 65 -8.34 1.16 0.83
C VAL A 65 -7.51 0.41 1.86
N GLY A 66 -6.19 0.33 1.64
CA GLY A 66 -5.26 -0.44 2.48
C GLY A 66 -3.95 0.29 2.79
N GLY A 67 -3.16 -0.27 3.70
CA GLY A 67 -1.82 0.20 4.04
C GLY A 67 -0.74 -0.32 3.09
N ASP A 68 -0.99 -1.49 2.49
CA ASP A 68 -0.05 -2.21 1.64
C ASP A 68 0.07 -1.57 0.26
N LEU A 69 1.29 -1.34 -0.20
CA LEU A 69 1.59 -0.99 -1.59
C LEU A 69 2.94 -1.58 -2.00
N PHE A 70 3.14 -1.70 -3.31
CA PHE A 70 4.40 -2.13 -3.89
C PHE A 70 4.69 -1.35 -5.19
N ASP A 71 5.93 -1.44 -5.65
CA ASP A 71 6.33 -0.98 -6.98
C ASP A 71 7.49 -1.81 -7.52
N VAL A 72 7.63 -1.79 -8.84
CA VAL A 72 8.71 -2.41 -9.59
C VAL A 72 9.19 -1.40 -10.64
N VAL A 73 10.45 -1.01 -10.51
CA VAL A 73 11.07 0.07 -11.28
C VAL A 73 12.31 -0.45 -11.98
N GLN A 74 12.36 -0.33 -13.30
CA GLN A 74 13.59 -0.53 -14.05
C GLN A 74 14.51 0.69 -13.87
N LEU A 75 15.69 0.47 -13.30
CA LEU A 75 16.70 1.52 -13.07
C LEU A 75 17.68 1.65 -14.23
N SER A 76 17.99 0.54 -14.90
CA SER A 76 18.83 0.49 -16.10
C SER A 76 18.45 -0.72 -16.96
N GLN A 77 19.24 -1.03 -18.00
CA GLN A 77 19.01 -2.20 -18.84
C GLN A 77 19.04 -3.52 -18.07
N ASP A 78 19.87 -3.61 -17.01
CA ASP A 78 20.10 -4.85 -16.26
C ASP A 78 19.72 -4.75 -14.77
N ILE A 79 19.31 -3.57 -14.29
CA ILE A 79 18.99 -3.36 -12.87
C ILE A 79 17.49 -3.11 -12.71
N MET A 80 16.85 -4.01 -11.97
CA MET A 80 15.50 -3.85 -11.45
C MET A 80 15.53 -3.47 -9.99
N ALA A 81 14.67 -2.56 -9.59
CA ALA A 81 14.42 -2.26 -8.20
C ALA A 81 12.95 -2.53 -7.88
N LEU A 82 12.69 -3.07 -6.70
CA LEU A 82 11.35 -3.31 -6.22
C LEU A 82 11.26 -2.92 -4.75
N PHE A 83 10.06 -2.54 -4.34
CA PHE A 83 9.76 -2.41 -2.93
C PHE A 83 8.34 -2.84 -2.66
N ILE A 84 8.13 -3.33 -1.44
CA ILE A 84 6.82 -3.60 -0.87
C ILE A 84 6.84 -3.10 0.56
N PHE A 85 5.73 -2.53 1.01
CA PHE A 85 5.58 -2.13 2.39
C PHE A 85 4.15 -2.29 2.86
N ASP A 86 3.99 -2.33 4.18
CA ASP A 86 2.71 -2.36 4.88
C ASP A 86 2.74 -1.32 6.00
N VAL A 87 1.68 -0.51 6.08
CA VAL A 87 1.50 0.53 7.10
C VAL A 87 0.60 -0.02 8.20
N ALA A 88 1.09 0.03 9.44
CA ALA A 88 0.32 -0.39 10.60
C ALA A 88 -0.99 0.40 10.72
N GLY A 89 -2.08 -0.33 10.99
CA GLY A 89 -3.42 0.22 11.10
C GLY A 89 -4.32 -0.21 9.94
N HIS A 90 -5.46 0.47 9.79
CA HIS A 90 -6.40 0.18 8.71
C HIS A 90 -7.22 1.42 8.30
N GLY A 91 -7.91 1.31 7.17
CA GLY A 91 -8.81 2.35 6.68
C GLY A 91 -8.07 3.57 6.10
N VAL A 92 -8.72 4.73 6.17
CA VAL A 92 -8.30 5.93 5.42
C VAL A 92 -6.95 6.47 5.89
N SER A 93 -6.67 6.50 7.20
CA SER A 93 -5.41 7.03 7.71
C SER A 93 -4.20 6.22 7.24
N ALA A 94 -4.28 4.88 7.33
CA ALA A 94 -3.22 4.00 6.83
C ALA A 94 -3.04 4.16 5.31
N ALA A 95 -4.14 4.32 4.57
CA ALA A 95 -4.12 4.55 3.14
C ALA A 95 -3.42 5.85 2.71
N LEU A 96 -3.63 6.94 3.46
CA LEU A 96 -2.96 8.23 3.21
C LEU A 96 -1.47 8.16 3.52
N ILE A 97 -1.09 7.52 4.63
CA ILE A 97 0.31 7.29 4.99
C ILE A 97 0.99 6.40 3.95
N SER A 98 0.29 5.37 3.47
CA SER A 98 0.76 4.49 2.41
C SER A 98 1.01 5.25 1.11
N ALA A 99 0.10 6.13 0.71
CA ALA A 99 0.30 6.99 -0.46
C ALA A 99 1.53 7.90 -0.31
N MET A 100 1.75 8.48 0.87
CA MET A 100 2.93 9.30 1.17
C MET A 100 4.23 8.48 1.11
N ALA A 101 4.23 7.29 1.73
CA ALA A 101 5.36 6.37 1.69
C ALA A 101 5.69 5.94 0.26
N LYS A 102 4.67 5.62 -0.55
CA LYS A 102 4.83 5.27 -1.97
C LYS A 102 5.56 6.35 -2.74
N VAL A 103 5.18 7.62 -2.56
CA VAL A 103 5.85 8.75 -3.22
C VAL A 103 7.29 8.89 -2.75
N SER A 104 7.54 8.78 -1.44
CA SER A 104 8.90 8.83 -0.86
C SER A 104 9.80 7.71 -1.41
N PHE A 105 9.32 6.46 -1.42
CA PHE A 105 10.06 5.34 -2.01
C PHE A 105 10.33 5.55 -3.50
N SER A 106 9.32 5.96 -4.28
CA SER A 106 9.48 6.22 -5.72
C SER A 106 10.55 7.27 -6.05
N ASP A 107 10.69 8.30 -5.22
CA ASP A 107 11.68 9.36 -5.39
C ASP A 107 13.11 8.87 -5.08
N HIS A 108 13.28 8.17 -3.96
CA HIS A 108 14.59 7.71 -3.50
C HIS A 108 15.10 6.48 -4.26
N ILE A 109 14.21 5.59 -4.72
CA ILE A 109 14.63 4.34 -5.38
C ILE A 109 15.32 4.58 -6.72
N ARG A 110 14.97 5.69 -7.40
CA ARG A 110 15.58 6.07 -8.70
C ARG A 110 16.91 6.78 -8.54
N SER A 111 17.14 7.45 -7.41
CA SER A 111 18.28 8.33 -7.20
C SER A 111 19.40 7.70 -6.38
N LEU A 112 19.11 6.63 -5.63
CA LEU A 112 20.06 5.99 -4.73
C LEU A 112 20.48 4.60 -5.22
N SER A 113 21.75 4.27 -5.01
CA SER A 113 22.36 3.03 -5.50
C SER A 113 22.26 1.85 -4.54
N SER A 114 21.66 2.03 -3.34
CA SER A 114 21.53 0.93 -2.38
C SER A 114 20.18 0.90 -1.67
N PRO A 115 19.59 -0.30 -1.46
CA PRO A 115 18.35 -0.46 -0.68
C PRO A 115 18.41 0.14 0.73
N LYS A 116 19.57 0.04 1.39
CA LYS A 116 19.80 0.62 2.72
C LYS A 116 19.65 2.14 2.72
N GLN A 117 20.21 2.82 1.72
CA GLN A 117 20.09 4.28 1.63
C GLN A 117 18.66 4.72 1.36
N VAL A 118 17.94 4.01 0.47
CA VAL A 118 16.50 4.24 0.23
C VAL A 118 15.73 4.13 1.54
N MET A 119 15.91 3.01 2.26
CA MET A 119 15.23 2.78 3.53
C MET A 119 15.51 3.89 4.55
N SER A 120 16.78 4.29 4.70
CA SER A 120 17.16 5.37 5.63
C SER A 120 16.53 6.73 5.27
N ARG A 121 16.46 7.07 3.97
CA ARG A 121 15.87 8.33 3.51
C ARG A 121 14.36 8.35 3.70
N VAL A 122 13.70 7.25 3.35
CA VAL A 122 12.26 7.11 3.56
C VAL A 122 11.96 7.19 5.06
N ASN A 123 12.68 6.44 5.90
CA ASN A 123 12.48 6.50 7.35
C ASN A 123 12.66 7.92 7.92
N ALA A 124 13.69 8.64 7.49
CA ALA A 124 13.91 10.03 7.92
C ALA A 124 12.77 10.97 7.50
N GLN A 125 12.19 10.78 6.31
CA GLN A 125 11.03 11.55 5.86
C GLN A 125 9.76 11.17 6.62
N MET A 126 9.51 9.88 6.82
CA MET A 126 8.29 9.40 7.44
C MET A 126 8.21 9.81 8.92
N ILE A 127 9.30 9.69 9.68
CA ILE A 127 9.34 10.10 11.10
C ILE A 127 8.93 11.57 11.31
N LEU A 128 9.20 12.45 10.34
CA LEU A 128 8.83 13.86 10.44
C LEU A 128 7.35 14.14 10.09
N ASN A 129 6.68 13.21 9.40
CA ASN A 129 5.38 13.44 8.79
C ASN A 129 4.26 12.53 9.32
N ILE A 130 4.56 11.50 10.12
CA ILE A 130 3.54 10.61 10.71
C ILE A 130 3.53 10.68 12.23
N SER A 131 2.37 10.46 12.85
CA SER A 131 2.26 10.30 14.31
C SER A 131 3.05 9.08 14.76
N ALA A 132 3.55 9.11 16.00
CA ALA A 132 4.23 7.97 16.64
C ALA A 132 3.35 6.72 16.78
N ASP A 133 2.03 6.84 16.61
CA ASP A 133 1.08 5.73 16.60
C ASP A 133 1.14 4.88 15.32
N TYR A 134 1.79 5.39 14.27
CA TYR A 134 1.92 4.71 12.99
C TYR A 134 3.38 4.34 12.74
N TYR A 135 3.55 3.16 12.14
CA TYR A 135 4.82 2.73 11.58
C TYR A 135 4.55 1.97 10.29
N LEU A 136 5.60 1.73 9.52
CA LEU A 136 5.52 0.90 8.33
C LEU A 136 6.64 -0.13 8.36
N THR A 137 6.33 -1.32 7.84
CA THR A 137 7.32 -2.35 7.55
C THR A 137 7.58 -2.36 6.06
N ALA A 138 8.82 -2.55 5.62
CA ALA A 138 9.13 -2.49 4.20
C ALA A 138 10.29 -3.41 3.81
N ILE A 139 10.29 -3.82 2.55
CA ILE A 139 11.43 -4.40 1.87
C ILE A 139 11.72 -3.57 0.63
N VAL A 140 13.00 -3.26 0.44
CA VAL A 140 13.53 -2.71 -0.82
C VAL A 140 14.56 -3.71 -1.34
N ALA A 141 14.49 -4.07 -2.62
CA ALA A 141 15.42 -5.00 -3.24
C ALA A 141 15.82 -4.56 -4.64
N TYR A 142 17.10 -4.67 -4.96
CA TYR A 142 17.71 -4.37 -6.25
C TYR A 142 18.22 -5.68 -6.82
N LEU A 143 17.75 -6.04 -8.01
CA LEU A 143 18.14 -7.23 -8.75
C LEU A 143 19.01 -6.79 -9.92
N ASP A 144 20.25 -7.23 -9.90
CA ASP A 144 21.23 -7.07 -10.98
C ASP A 144 21.23 -8.34 -11.84
N MET A 145 20.80 -8.22 -13.09
CA MET A 145 20.68 -9.32 -14.04
C MET A 145 22.02 -9.68 -14.69
N HIS A 146 23.01 -8.78 -14.71
CA HIS A 146 24.35 -9.07 -15.21
C HIS A 146 25.07 -10.03 -14.26
N ASP A 147 25.05 -9.72 -12.96
CA ASP A 147 25.73 -10.51 -11.93
C ASP A 147 24.83 -11.59 -11.29
N ASN A 148 23.55 -11.67 -11.68
CA ASN A 148 22.53 -12.51 -11.05
C ASN A 148 22.46 -12.32 -9.52
N LYS A 149 22.50 -11.06 -9.09
CA LYS A 149 22.64 -10.69 -7.68
C LYS A 149 21.43 -9.90 -7.20
N LEU A 150 20.81 -10.41 -6.13
CA LEU A 150 19.79 -9.68 -5.36
C LEU A 150 20.44 -9.01 -4.15
N THR A 151 20.29 -7.70 -4.03
CA THR A 151 20.66 -6.94 -2.83
C THR A 151 19.39 -6.38 -2.21
N TYR A 152 19.13 -6.61 -0.92
CA TYR A 152 17.90 -6.16 -0.28
C TYR A 152 18.13 -5.56 1.11
N CYS A 153 17.14 -4.82 1.59
CA CYS A 153 17.05 -4.34 2.96
C CYS A 153 15.64 -4.62 3.46
N ASN A 154 15.53 -5.42 4.53
CA ASN A 154 14.27 -5.67 5.23
C ASN A 154 14.20 -4.80 6.49
N ALA A 155 13.16 -3.98 6.60
CA ALA A 155 12.83 -3.15 7.74
C ALA A 155 11.58 -3.68 8.47
N GLY A 156 11.68 -4.91 8.98
CA GLY A 156 10.64 -5.54 9.81
C GLY A 156 9.44 -6.12 9.05
N HIS A 157 9.53 -6.26 7.72
CA HIS A 157 8.49 -6.87 6.90
C HIS A 157 8.65 -8.39 6.86
N ALA A 158 7.60 -9.11 6.45
CA ALA A 158 7.66 -10.55 6.24
C ALA A 158 8.78 -10.91 5.26
N TYR A 159 9.61 -11.90 5.62
CA TYR A 159 10.76 -12.28 4.81
C TYR A 159 10.33 -12.81 3.44
N PRO A 160 10.97 -12.37 2.34
CA PRO A 160 10.74 -12.94 1.03
C PRO A 160 11.09 -14.42 1.05
N LEU A 161 10.33 -15.20 0.27
CA LEU A 161 10.59 -16.61 0.09
C LEU A 161 11.32 -16.83 -1.24
N VAL A 162 12.37 -17.63 -1.20
CA VAL A 162 13.12 -18.06 -2.38
C VAL A 162 12.88 -19.55 -2.58
N TYR A 163 12.38 -19.89 -3.76
CA TYR A 163 12.20 -21.27 -4.17
C TYR A 163 13.25 -21.65 -5.21
N ARG A 164 14.05 -22.67 -4.93
CA ARG A 164 15.08 -23.19 -5.84
C ARG A 164 14.56 -24.45 -6.52
N SER A 165 14.09 -24.32 -7.76
CA SER A 165 13.50 -25.44 -8.52
C SER A 165 14.41 -26.66 -8.64
N LYS A 166 15.72 -26.46 -8.83
CA LYS A 166 16.72 -27.55 -8.92
C LYS A 166 16.79 -28.40 -7.65
N GLU A 167 16.65 -27.77 -6.50
CA GLU A 167 16.79 -28.40 -5.17
C GLU A 167 15.43 -28.77 -4.57
N LYS A 168 14.32 -28.26 -5.15
CA LYS A 168 12.97 -28.31 -4.59
C LYS A 168 12.94 -27.79 -3.14
N ALA A 169 13.75 -26.77 -2.87
CA ALA A 169 13.91 -26.19 -1.56
C ALA A 169 13.26 -24.81 -1.49
N LEU A 170 12.68 -24.50 -0.34
CA LEU A 170 12.13 -23.19 0.02
C LEU A 170 12.95 -22.62 1.18
N GLU A 171 13.46 -21.41 1.00
CA GLU A 171 14.20 -20.68 2.03
C GLU A 171 13.63 -19.27 2.19
N SER A 172 13.80 -18.68 3.37
CA SER A 172 13.51 -17.27 3.61
C SER A 172 14.80 -16.48 3.48
N LEU A 173 14.75 -15.32 2.81
CA LEU A 173 15.83 -14.33 2.81
C LEU A 173 16.00 -13.67 4.17
#